data_AF-A0A9W8V4Z4-F1
#
_entry.id   AF-A0A9W8V4Z4-F1
#
_cell.length_a   1.000
_cell.length_b   1.000
_cell.length_c   1.000
_cell.angle_alpha   90.00
_cell.angle_beta   90.00
_cell.angle_gamma   90.00
#
_symmetry.space_group_name_H-M   'P 1'
#
loop_
_entity.id
_entity.type
_entity.pdbx_description
1 polymer ?
#
loop_
_entity_poly.entity_id
_entity_poly.type
_entity_poly.pdbx_seq_one_letter_code
_entity_poly.pdbx_strand_id
1 'polypeptide(L)'
;MGFTDLLTDAGATVLNNWLSTRSYIVGQSASQADVAVFKALSSAPDAEKYPHAARWYKHIASYESEFATLPGDAAAPYSTYGPETAEVTINPAEAPEKAEGGDDDDVDLFGSDEEEDEEAARVREERLAEYKKKKEAKPKTIAKSVVTLDVKPWDDETDMKALEAGVRAIEKDGLTWGASKLVPVGFGVSKLQINLVVEDEKVSIGDLEEEIQELEDYVQSTDVAAMQKL
;
A
#
# COMPACT_ATOMS: atom_id res chain seq x y z
N MET A 1 -11.42 -0.61 13.88
CA MET A 1 -11.62 -1.55 15.00
C MET A 1 -10.25 -2.07 15.40
N GLY A 2 -9.90 -2.20 16.68
CA GLY A 2 -8.61 -2.75 17.11
C GLY A 2 -8.75 -4.16 17.66
N PHE A 3 -7.82 -4.59 18.53
CA PHE A 3 -7.86 -5.89 19.18
C PHE A 3 -9.16 -6.05 19.97
N THR A 4 -9.89 -7.12 19.69
CA THR A 4 -11.10 -7.52 20.42
C THR A 4 -10.83 -8.81 21.16
N ASP A 5 -11.12 -8.82 22.46
CA ASP A 5 -11.07 -9.99 23.35
C ASP A 5 -9.82 -10.88 23.20
N LEU A 6 -8.69 -10.37 23.71
CA LEU A 6 -7.38 -11.01 23.65
C LEU A 6 -7.25 -12.28 24.52
N LEU A 7 -8.25 -12.58 25.34
CA LEU A 7 -8.30 -13.79 26.18
C LEU A 7 -8.84 -15.00 25.40
N THR A 8 -9.46 -14.76 24.25
CA THR A 8 -9.95 -15.83 23.37
C THR A 8 -8.88 -16.31 22.41
N ASP A 9 -9.01 -17.56 21.96
CA ASP A 9 -8.15 -18.16 20.94
C ASP A 9 -8.15 -17.33 19.63
N ALA A 10 -9.31 -16.77 19.28
CA ALA A 10 -9.45 -15.86 18.14
C ALA A 10 -8.67 -14.55 18.35
N GLY A 11 -8.79 -13.91 19.51
CA GLY A 11 -8.06 -12.68 19.82
C GLY A 11 -6.55 -12.89 19.92
N ALA A 12 -6.11 -14.01 20.49
CA ALA A 12 -4.70 -14.39 20.54
C ALA A 12 -4.13 -14.68 19.14
N THR A 13 -4.92 -15.29 18.25
CA THR A 13 -4.55 -15.51 16.85
C THR A 13 -4.37 -14.18 16.11
N VAL A 14 -5.30 -13.24 16.29
CA VAL A 14 -5.20 -11.90 15.70
C VAL A 14 -3.97 -11.15 16.20
N LEU A 15 -3.67 -11.22 17.50
CA LEU A 15 -2.47 -10.63 18.08
C LEU A 15 -1.20 -11.27 17.53
N ASN A 16 -1.16 -12.60 17.40
CA ASN A 16 -0.02 -13.32 16.84
C ASN A 16 0.25 -12.93 15.38
N ASN A 17 -0.81 -12.87 14.56
CA ASN A 17 -0.71 -12.45 13.17
C ASN A 17 -0.34 -10.97 13.04
N TRP A 18 -0.78 -10.13 13.99
CA TRP A 18 -0.34 -8.74 14.03
C TRP A 18 1.17 -8.66 14.27
N LEU A 19 1.69 -9.42 15.22
CA LEU A 19 3.09 -9.38 15.66
C LEU A 19 4.06 -10.21 14.80
N SER A 20 3.58 -10.86 13.73
CA SER A 20 4.44 -11.55 12.78
C SER A 20 5.29 -10.56 11.96
N THR A 21 4.73 -9.39 11.65
CA THR A 21 5.39 -8.34 10.85
C THR A 21 5.80 -7.12 11.67
N ARG A 22 5.44 -7.05 12.96
CA ARG A 22 5.75 -5.92 13.85
C ARG A 22 6.42 -6.38 15.13
N SER A 23 7.36 -5.56 15.62
CA SER A 23 8.02 -5.79 16.91
C SER A 23 7.25 -5.21 18.10
N TYR A 24 6.37 -4.25 17.87
CA TYR A 24 5.58 -3.52 18.87
C TYR A 24 4.15 -3.31 18.36
N ILE A 25 3.22 -2.98 19.25
CA ILE A 25 1.81 -2.73 18.90
C ILE A 25 1.69 -1.47 18.03
N VAL A 26 2.46 -0.43 18.34
CA VAL A 26 2.55 0.81 17.55
C VAL A 26 4.00 1.25 17.44
N GLY A 27 4.42 1.68 16.24
CA GLY A 27 5.74 2.28 16.01
C GLY A 27 6.88 1.26 16.00
N GLN A 28 8.10 1.75 16.32
CA GLN A 28 9.35 0.98 16.25
C GLN A 28 10.01 0.76 17.62
N SER A 29 9.37 1.20 18.71
CA SER A 29 9.87 1.10 20.09
C SER A 29 8.72 0.79 21.05
N ALA A 30 9.02 0.27 22.24
CA ALA A 30 8.03 0.01 23.28
C ALA A 30 7.26 1.29 23.63
N SER A 31 5.93 1.19 23.68
CA SER A 31 5.03 2.33 23.84
C SER A 31 3.90 2.04 24.83
N GLN A 32 3.13 3.07 25.19
CA GLN A 32 1.93 2.89 26.01
C GLN A 32 0.88 1.97 25.37
N ALA A 33 0.88 1.84 24.04
CA ALA A 33 0.02 0.88 23.34
C ALA A 33 0.40 -0.57 23.66
N ASP A 34 1.69 -0.88 23.76
CA ASP A 34 2.17 -2.20 24.18
C ASP A 34 1.78 -2.49 25.62
N VAL A 35 1.89 -1.50 26.51
CA VAL A 35 1.47 -1.62 27.91
C VAL A 35 -0.02 -1.91 28.02
N ALA A 36 -0.86 -1.23 27.21
CA ALA A 36 -2.30 -1.44 27.20
C ALA A 36 -2.69 -2.85 26.76
N VAL A 37 -2.08 -3.36 25.68
CA VAL A 37 -2.31 -4.73 25.18
C VAL A 37 -1.73 -5.77 26.14
N PHE A 38 -0.56 -5.51 26.74
CA PHE A 38 0.08 -6.40 27.70
C PHE A 38 -0.78 -6.59 28.96
N LYS A 39 -1.34 -5.50 29.50
CA LYS A 39 -2.26 -5.54 30.66
C LYS A 39 -3.60 -6.22 30.34
N ALA A 40 -4.02 -6.22 29.08
CA ALA A 40 -5.24 -6.89 28.64
C ALA A 40 -5.07 -8.41 28.56
N LEU A 41 -3.84 -8.90 28.42
CA LEU A 41 -3.52 -10.32 28.53
C LEU A 41 -3.35 -10.67 30.02
N SER A 42 -4.14 -11.62 30.52
CA SER A 42 -4.02 -12.08 31.91
C SER A 42 -2.79 -12.95 32.16
N SER A 43 -2.22 -13.53 31.10
CA SER A 43 -1.10 -14.46 31.16
C SER A 43 -0.36 -14.51 29.82
N ALA A 44 0.86 -15.02 29.83
CA ALA A 44 1.64 -15.23 28.62
C ALA A 44 0.88 -16.11 27.62
N PRO A 45 0.79 -15.72 26.33
CA PRO A 45 0.24 -16.56 25.27
C PRO A 45 1.03 -17.87 25.13
N ASP A 46 0.34 -18.94 24.72
CA ASP A 46 0.96 -20.24 24.45
C ASP A 46 2.02 -20.08 23.34
N ALA A 47 3.27 -20.45 23.65
CA ALA A 47 4.40 -20.25 22.74
C ALA A 47 4.41 -21.24 21.56
N GLU A 48 3.76 -22.39 21.69
CA GLU A 48 3.65 -23.37 20.59
C GLU A 48 2.56 -22.95 19.61
N LYS A 49 1.47 -22.36 20.09
CA LYS A 49 0.36 -21.90 19.23
C LYS A 49 0.54 -20.48 18.70
N TYR A 50 1.16 -19.60 19.50
CA TYR A 50 1.28 -18.17 19.22
C TYR A 50 2.72 -17.67 19.45
N PRO A 51 3.69 -18.13 18.65
CA PRO A 51 5.11 -17.85 18.88
C PRO A 51 5.43 -16.35 18.83
N HIS A 52 4.78 -15.58 17.94
CA HIS A 52 5.04 -14.15 17.79
C HIS A 52 4.47 -13.35 18.96
N ALA A 53 3.25 -13.69 19.41
CA ALA A 53 2.63 -13.07 20.58
C ALA A 53 3.40 -13.42 21.88
N ALA A 54 3.84 -14.67 22.03
CA ALA A 54 4.63 -15.10 23.19
C ALA A 54 6.01 -14.42 23.25
N ARG A 55 6.68 -14.25 22.09
CA ARG A 55 7.94 -13.50 21.99
C ARG A 55 7.75 -12.04 22.43
N TRP A 56 6.75 -11.37 21.88
CA TRP A 56 6.45 -9.98 22.21
C TRP A 56 6.06 -9.83 23.68
N TYR A 57 5.23 -10.72 24.25
CA TYR A 57 4.84 -10.66 25.66
C TYR A 57 6.05 -10.73 26.59
N LYS A 58 6.99 -11.65 26.33
CA LYS A 58 8.24 -11.74 27.10
C LYS A 58 9.11 -10.49 26.95
N HIS A 59 9.16 -9.92 25.75
CA HIS A 59 9.88 -8.69 25.48
C HIS A 59 9.30 -7.52 26.29
N ILE A 60 7.98 -7.29 26.22
CA ILE A 60 7.31 -6.21 26.94
C ILE A 60 7.35 -6.42 28.46
N ALA A 61 7.27 -7.66 28.95
CA ALA A 61 7.43 -7.95 30.38
C ALA A 61 8.78 -7.45 30.94
N SER A 62 9.85 -7.41 30.13
CA SER A 62 11.14 -6.87 30.57
C SER A 62 11.11 -5.35 30.82
N TYR A 63 10.13 -4.63 30.27
CA TYR A 63 9.94 -3.19 30.46
C TYR A 63 8.98 -2.83 31.60
N GLU A 64 8.54 -3.81 32.42
CA GLU A 64 7.52 -3.60 33.46
C GLU A 64 7.86 -2.45 34.42
N SER A 65 9.14 -2.30 34.79
CA SER A 65 9.61 -1.19 35.63
C SER A 65 9.56 0.18 34.95
N GLU A 66 9.51 0.22 33.63
CA GLU A 66 9.58 1.43 32.79
C GLU A 66 8.23 1.77 32.15
N PHE A 67 7.16 1.01 32.43
CA PHE A 67 5.83 1.25 31.84
C PHE A 67 5.31 2.68 32.05
N ALA A 68 5.70 3.35 33.14
CA ALA A 68 5.30 4.74 33.39
C ALA A 68 6.05 5.77 32.53
N THR A 69 7.23 5.41 31.99
CA THR A 69 8.11 6.32 31.24
C THR A 69 8.09 6.09 29.73
N LEU A 70 7.40 5.05 29.26
CA LEU A 70 7.28 4.77 27.83
C LEU A 70 6.45 5.85 27.09
N PRO A 71 6.82 6.19 25.85
CA PRO A 71 6.12 7.18 25.05
C PRO A 71 4.74 6.68 24.59
N GLY A 72 3.77 7.59 24.47
CA GLY A 72 2.43 7.30 23.94
C GLY A 72 1.29 7.76 24.84
N ASP A 73 0.07 7.45 24.44
CA ASP A 73 -1.15 7.77 25.21
C ASP A 73 -1.51 6.60 26.15
N ALA A 74 -1.37 6.83 27.46
CA ALA A 74 -1.69 5.84 28.48
C ALA A 74 -3.20 5.70 28.76
N ALA A 75 -4.03 6.62 28.26
CA ALA A 75 -5.48 6.61 28.47
C ALA A 75 -6.25 5.88 27.36
N ALA A 76 -5.58 5.57 26.25
CA ALA A 76 -6.19 4.88 25.12
C ALA A 76 -6.38 3.38 25.44
N PRO A 77 -7.59 2.81 25.20
CA PRO A 77 -7.83 1.40 25.43
C PRO A 77 -7.12 0.53 24.38
N TYR A 78 -6.79 -0.70 24.76
CA TYR A 78 -6.12 -1.67 23.87
C TYR A 78 -6.92 -1.93 22.57
N SER A 79 -8.24 -1.76 22.62
CA SER A 79 -9.16 -1.92 21.48
C SER A 79 -9.08 -0.82 20.43
N THR A 80 -8.34 0.26 20.71
CA THR A 80 -8.00 1.30 19.72
C THR A 80 -6.83 0.87 18.84
N TYR A 81 -6.03 -0.09 19.29
CA TYR A 81 -4.82 -0.55 18.60
C TYR A 81 -5.04 -1.90 17.93
N GLY A 82 -4.41 -2.14 16.78
CA GLY A 82 -4.54 -3.38 16.01
C GLY A 82 -5.21 -3.19 14.65
N PRO A 83 -5.53 -4.29 13.95
CA PRO A 83 -5.98 -4.24 12.56
C PRO A 83 -7.42 -3.72 12.44
N GLU A 84 -7.65 -2.73 11.57
CA GLU A 84 -8.97 -2.09 11.37
C GLU A 84 -10.10 -3.06 10.96
N THR A 85 -9.73 -4.19 10.35
CA THR A 85 -10.58 -5.33 10.01
C THR A 85 -9.94 -6.61 10.51
N ALA A 86 -10.59 -7.29 11.46
CA ALA A 86 -10.17 -8.60 11.94
C ALA A 86 -10.54 -9.69 10.91
N GLU A 87 -9.73 -9.84 9.86
CA GLU A 87 -9.75 -11.04 9.03
C GLU A 87 -9.04 -12.16 9.81
N VAL A 88 -9.83 -12.97 10.52
CA VAL A 88 -9.35 -14.17 11.21
C VAL A 88 -9.04 -15.23 10.16
N THR A 89 -7.80 -15.29 9.70
CA THR A 89 -7.27 -16.48 9.02
C THR A 89 -6.87 -17.49 10.09
N ILE A 90 -7.76 -18.45 10.33
CA ILE A 90 -7.50 -19.60 11.20
C ILE A 90 -6.52 -20.53 10.47
N ASN A 91 -5.21 -20.35 10.64
CA ASN A 91 -4.26 -21.46 10.61
C ASN A 91 -2.84 -21.04 11.07
N PRO A 92 -2.40 -21.47 12.26
CA PRO A 92 -1.05 -21.27 12.80
C PRO A 92 0.03 -22.21 12.21
N ALA A 93 0.06 -22.42 10.90
CA ALA A 93 1.05 -23.30 10.28
C ALA A 93 1.57 -22.76 8.95
N GLU A 94 2.17 -21.58 8.96
CA GLU A 94 3.28 -21.25 8.05
C GLU A 94 3.90 -19.91 8.48
N ALA A 95 5.13 -19.99 9.00
CA ALA A 95 5.96 -18.82 9.18
C ALA A 95 6.44 -18.33 7.79
N PRO A 96 6.37 -17.04 7.48
CA PRO A 96 6.92 -16.51 6.25
C PRO A 96 8.43 -16.34 6.44
N GLU A 97 9.23 -17.20 5.79
CA GLU A 97 10.61 -16.84 5.50
C GLU A 97 10.60 -15.76 4.43
N LYS A 98 11.22 -14.63 4.77
CA LYS A 98 11.30 -13.44 3.94
C LYS A 98 12.65 -13.45 3.23
N ALA A 99 12.67 -13.63 1.92
CA ALA A 99 13.63 -12.94 1.03
C ALA A 99 13.28 -13.13 -0.45
N GLU A 100 12.96 -11.99 -1.07
CA GLU A 100 13.20 -11.59 -2.45
C GLU A 100 12.60 -12.38 -3.62
N GLY A 101 11.73 -11.67 -4.34
CA GLY A 101 11.95 -11.43 -5.76
C GLY A 101 11.05 -12.24 -6.68
N GLY A 102 10.25 -11.51 -7.46
CA GLY A 102 9.54 -12.05 -8.62
C GLY A 102 8.06 -12.29 -8.32
N ASP A 103 7.25 -11.38 -8.85
CA ASP A 103 6.13 -11.73 -9.73
C ASP A 103 5.79 -13.24 -9.79
N ASP A 104 4.75 -13.65 -9.09
CA ASP A 104 4.16 -15.00 -9.20
C ASP A 104 2.66 -14.81 -9.44
N ASP A 105 2.37 -14.27 -10.63
CA ASP A 105 1.24 -14.72 -11.41
C ASP A 105 1.37 -16.25 -11.58
N ASP A 106 0.31 -16.98 -11.23
CA ASP A 106 0.07 -18.38 -11.65
C ASP A 106 0.60 -19.54 -10.79
N VAL A 107 0.24 -19.58 -9.50
CA VAL A 107 0.18 -20.85 -8.76
C VAL A 107 -1.28 -21.28 -8.56
N ASP A 108 -1.89 -21.80 -9.63
CA ASP A 108 -3.05 -22.69 -9.54
C ASP A 108 -2.63 -24.03 -8.94
N LEU A 109 -2.63 -24.07 -7.60
CA LEU A 109 -2.31 -25.24 -6.77
C LEU A 109 -3.44 -26.30 -6.78
N PHE A 110 -4.44 -26.16 -7.65
CA PHE A 110 -5.43 -27.18 -7.98
C PHE A 110 -5.37 -27.62 -9.46
N GLY A 111 -4.19 -27.52 -10.07
CA GLY A 111 -3.88 -28.14 -11.37
C GLY A 111 -3.88 -29.67 -11.30
N SER A 112 -5.07 -30.27 -11.37
CA SER A 112 -5.28 -31.67 -11.74
C SER A 112 -6.72 -31.86 -12.22
N ASP A 113 -7.01 -31.53 -13.49
CA ASP A 113 -7.29 -32.54 -14.52
C ASP A 113 -7.59 -31.85 -15.87
N GLU A 114 -7.03 -32.43 -16.95
CA GLU A 114 -7.14 -32.00 -18.34
C GLU A 114 -8.53 -32.28 -18.91
N GLU A 115 -9.15 -31.29 -19.56
CA GLU A 115 -9.89 -31.35 -20.84
C GLU A 115 -10.99 -30.27 -20.92
N GLU A 116 -10.76 -29.32 -21.85
CA GLU A 116 -11.73 -28.64 -22.72
C GLU A 116 -12.99 -27.99 -22.11
N ASP A 117 -13.00 -26.65 -22.02
CA ASP A 117 -14.20 -25.84 -22.38
C ASP A 117 -13.84 -24.34 -22.43
N GLU A 118 -13.80 -23.76 -23.64
CA GLU A 118 -13.56 -22.32 -23.90
C GLU A 118 -14.58 -21.40 -23.18
N GLU A 119 -15.75 -21.94 -22.83
CA GLU A 119 -16.76 -21.26 -22.01
C GLU A 119 -16.31 -21.09 -20.55
N ALA A 120 -15.57 -22.05 -19.98
CA ALA A 120 -15.08 -21.96 -18.61
C ALA A 120 -13.98 -20.91 -18.47
N ALA A 121 -13.17 -20.68 -19.51
CA ALA A 121 -12.19 -19.59 -19.56
C ALA A 121 -12.88 -18.21 -19.55
N ARG A 122 -13.94 -18.03 -20.36
CA ARG A 122 -14.73 -16.79 -20.34
C ARG A 122 -15.45 -16.54 -19.01
N VAL A 123 -16.04 -17.58 -18.42
CA VAL A 123 -16.68 -17.47 -17.10
C VAL A 123 -15.64 -17.18 -16.01
N ARG A 124 -14.42 -17.71 -16.13
CA ARG A 124 -13.31 -17.41 -15.21
C ARG A 124 -12.83 -15.96 -15.37
N GLU A 125 -12.70 -15.45 -16.59
CA GLU A 125 -12.39 -14.03 -16.86
C GLU A 125 -13.49 -13.09 -16.37
N GLU A 126 -14.76 -13.43 -16.60
CA GLU A 126 -15.90 -12.64 -16.16
C GLU A 126 -15.99 -12.62 -14.61
N ARG A 127 -15.68 -13.76 -13.97
CA ARG A 127 -15.58 -13.87 -12.50
C ARG A 127 -14.36 -13.13 -11.95
N LEU A 128 -13.23 -13.13 -12.65
CA LEU A 128 -12.03 -12.36 -12.29
C LEU A 128 -12.28 -10.85 -12.42
N ALA A 129 -13.00 -10.42 -13.46
CA ALA A 129 -13.40 -9.03 -13.65
C ALA A 129 -14.42 -8.58 -12.58
N GLU A 130 -15.38 -9.44 -12.22
CA GLU A 130 -16.27 -9.17 -11.09
C GLU A 130 -15.53 -9.12 -9.74
N TYR A 131 -14.52 -9.96 -9.54
CA TYR A 131 -13.71 -9.95 -8.32
C TYR A 131 -12.82 -8.71 -8.23
N LYS A 132 -12.25 -8.27 -9.36
CA LYS A 132 -11.51 -7.00 -9.46
C LYS A 132 -12.42 -5.81 -9.12
N LYS A 133 -13.62 -5.74 -9.72
CA LYS A 133 -14.63 -4.72 -9.41
C LYS A 133 -15.12 -4.78 -7.95
N LYS A 134 -15.27 -5.96 -7.35
CA LYS A 134 -15.65 -6.11 -5.93
C LYS A 134 -14.51 -5.78 -4.97
N LYS A 135 -13.25 -5.98 -5.37
CA LYS A 135 -12.06 -5.50 -4.63
C LYS A 135 -11.91 -3.98 -4.73
N GLU A 136 -12.23 -3.38 -5.87
CA GLU A 136 -12.28 -1.93 -6.09
C GLU A 136 -13.43 -1.24 -5.34
N ALA A 137 -14.52 -1.98 -5.06
CA ALA A 137 -15.67 -1.48 -4.30
C ALA A 137 -15.47 -1.48 -2.78
N LYS A 138 -14.39 -2.07 -2.25
CA LYS A 138 -14.00 -1.83 -0.84
C LYS A 138 -13.37 -0.44 -0.77
N PRO A 139 -13.84 0.47 0.11
CA PRO A 139 -13.28 1.81 0.23
C PRO A 139 -11.90 1.70 0.88
N LYS A 140 -10.89 1.45 0.05
CA LYS A 140 -9.50 1.65 0.45
C LYS A 140 -9.31 3.15 0.61
N THR A 141 -8.59 3.53 1.65
CA THR A 141 -8.08 4.89 1.81
C THR A 141 -7.31 5.23 0.55
N ILE A 142 -7.91 6.03 -0.33
CA ILE A 142 -7.31 6.41 -1.61
C ILE A 142 -6.13 7.32 -1.26
N ALA A 143 -4.94 6.73 -1.14
CA ALA A 143 -3.71 7.48 -1.03
C ALA A 143 -3.54 8.26 -2.34
N LYS A 144 -3.59 9.58 -2.26
CA LYS A 144 -3.41 10.45 -3.40
C LYS A 144 -2.06 11.13 -3.30
N SER A 145 -1.37 11.25 -4.41
CA SER A 145 -0.17 12.07 -4.49
C SER A 145 -0.40 13.19 -5.50
N VAL A 146 -0.01 14.40 -5.13
CA VAL A 146 0.18 15.48 -6.10
C VAL A 146 1.59 15.36 -6.64
N VAL A 147 1.69 15.26 -7.96
CA VAL A 147 2.97 15.20 -8.67
C VAL A 147 3.05 16.43 -9.58
N THR A 148 4.23 17.01 -9.66
CA THR A 148 4.57 18.05 -10.61
C THR A 148 5.57 17.49 -11.58
N LEU A 149 5.16 17.37 -12.83
CA LEU A 149 5.92 16.76 -13.91
C LEU A 149 6.42 17.86 -14.85
N ASP A 150 7.72 17.82 -15.15
CA ASP A 150 8.37 18.67 -16.12
C ASP A 150 8.53 17.89 -17.43
N VAL A 151 7.87 18.36 -18.48
CA VAL A 151 7.99 17.80 -19.84
C VAL A 151 8.88 18.72 -20.66
N LYS A 152 10.04 18.21 -21.09
CA LYS A 152 11.00 18.95 -21.91
C LYS A 152 10.73 18.68 -23.39
N PRO A 153 10.52 19.73 -24.21
CA PRO A 153 10.43 19.57 -25.65
C PRO A 153 11.81 19.39 -26.29
N TRP A 154 11.84 19.08 -27.58
CA TRP A 154 13.08 18.99 -28.36
C TRP A 154 13.77 20.34 -28.57
N ASP A 155 13.00 21.36 -28.97
CA ASP A 155 13.51 22.71 -29.23
C ASP A 155 12.41 23.79 -29.10
N ASP A 156 12.79 25.06 -29.27
CA ASP A 156 11.92 26.25 -29.19
C ASP A 156 10.88 26.35 -30.33
N GLU A 157 11.05 25.60 -31.42
CA GLU A 157 10.07 25.49 -32.51
C GLU A 157 8.90 24.51 -32.21
N THR A 158 8.98 23.74 -31.12
CA THR A 158 7.96 22.73 -30.77
C THR A 158 6.64 23.39 -30.33
N ASP A 159 5.50 22.93 -30.86
CA ASP A 159 4.19 23.47 -30.45
C ASP A 159 3.82 23.02 -29.03
N MET A 160 4.07 23.92 -28.08
CA MET A 160 3.78 23.70 -26.66
C MET A 160 2.29 23.49 -26.36
N LYS A 161 1.38 24.01 -27.20
CA LYS A 161 -0.07 23.79 -27.01
C LYS A 161 -0.47 22.41 -27.48
N ALA A 162 0.10 21.93 -28.58
CA ALA A 162 -0.10 20.58 -29.07
C ALA A 162 0.46 19.56 -28.06
N LEU A 163 1.66 19.81 -27.52
CA LEU A 163 2.27 19.00 -26.46
C LEU A 163 1.35 18.94 -25.23
N GLU A 164 0.88 20.08 -24.73
CA GLU A 164 -0.03 20.10 -23.58
C GLU A 164 -1.37 19.37 -23.87
N ALA A 165 -1.90 19.51 -25.09
CA ALA A 165 -3.12 18.81 -25.49
C ALA A 165 -2.90 17.28 -25.56
N GLY A 166 -1.74 16.83 -26.05
CA GLY A 166 -1.35 15.42 -26.07
C GLY A 166 -1.23 14.84 -24.67
N VAL A 167 -0.53 15.54 -23.77
CA VAL A 167 -0.40 15.13 -22.35
C VAL A 167 -1.76 15.06 -21.67
N ARG A 168 -2.63 16.06 -21.87
CA ARG A 168 -3.98 16.06 -21.29
C ARG A 168 -4.93 15.03 -21.90
N ALA A 169 -4.64 14.52 -23.10
CA ALA A 169 -5.44 13.49 -23.75
C ALA A 169 -5.25 12.10 -23.12
N ILE A 170 -4.18 11.91 -22.33
CA ILE A 170 -3.95 10.69 -21.57
C ILE A 170 -5.00 10.62 -20.44
N GLU A 171 -5.94 9.70 -20.58
CA GLU A 171 -7.00 9.42 -19.60
C GLU A 171 -6.77 8.05 -18.94
N LYS A 172 -6.49 8.07 -17.64
CA LYS A 172 -6.34 6.87 -16.79
C LYS A 172 -7.25 6.97 -15.57
N ASP A 173 -7.78 5.85 -15.10
CA ASP A 173 -8.60 5.83 -13.88
C ASP A 173 -7.75 6.22 -12.66
N GLY A 174 -8.18 7.26 -11.94
CA GLY A 174 -7.43 7.83 -10.81
C GLY A 174 -6.38 8.89 -11.19
N LEU A 175 -6.23 9.23 -12.48
CA LEU A 175 -5.39 10.35 -12.93
C LEU A 175 -6.24 11.61 -13.11
N THR A 176 -5.81 12.72 -12.53
CA THR A 176 -6.45 14.03 -12.75
C THR A 176 -5.42 15.10 -13.06
N TRP A 177 -5.54 15.70 -14.23
CA TRP A 177 -4.68 16.81 -14.67
C TRP A 177 -5.05 18.11 -13.97
N GLY A 178 -4.05 18.78 -13.43
CA GLY A 178 -4.16 20.06 -12.72
C GLY A 178 -3.71 21.25 -13.57
N ALA A 179 -3.20 22.28 -12.90
CA ALA A 179 -2.69 23.47 -13.56
C ALA A 179 -1.33 23.19 -14.25
N SER A 180 -1.16 23.76 -15.44
CA SER A 180 0.08 23.75 -16.21
C SER A 180 0.67 25.17 -16.29
N LYS A 181 1.99 25.26 -16.44
CA LYS A 181 2.69 26.52 -16.72
C LYS A 181 3.92 26.23 -17.59
N LEU A 182 4.30 27.19 -18.41
CA LEU A 182 5.54 27.15 -19.18
C LEU A 182 6.66 27.82 -18.38
N VAL A 183 7.75 27.10 -18.14
CA VAL A 183 8.91 27.60 -17.40
C VAL A 183 10.09 27.72 -18.38
N PRO A 184 10.66 28.92 -18.58
CA PRO A 184 11.83 29.10 -19.43
C PRO A 184 13.05 28.37 -18.84
N VAL A 185 13.75 27.58 -19.66
CA VAL A 185 14.98 26.86 -19.26
C VAL A 185 16.23 27.57 -19.79
N GLY A 186 16.08 28.34 -20.87
CA GLY A 186 17.14 29.13 -21.50
C GLY A 186 17.14 28.97 -23.01
N PHE A 187 17.84 29.86 -23.73
CA PHE A 187 18.03 29.77 -25.19
C PHE A 187 16.72 29.68 -26.01
N GLY A 188 15.63 30.30 -25.55
CA GLY A 188 14.32 30.24 -26.24
C GLY A 188 13.47 29.03 -25.85
N VAL A 189 14.07 27.98 -25.27
CA VAL A 189 13.37 26.75 -24.89
C VAL A 189 12.66 26.91 -23.55
N SER A 190 11.39 26.49 -23.51
CA SER A 190 10.56 26.44 -22.30
C SER A 190 10.10 25.02 -22.04
N LYS A 191 10.15 24.57 -20.79
CA LYS A 191 9.58 23.28 -20.36
C LYS A 191 8.13 23.46 -19.92
N LEU A 192 7.31 22.45 -20.16
CA LEU A 192 5.95 22.40 -19.62
C LEU A 192 6.01 21.81 -18.20
N GLN A 193 5.65 22.61 -17.20
CA GLN A 193 5.50 22.13 -15.82
C GLN A 193 4.00 21.94 -15.55
N ILE A 194 3.57 20.69 -15.41
CA ILE A 194 2.17 20.31 -15.21
C ILE A 194 1.98 19.63 -13.86
N ASN A 195 0.95 20.06 -13.12
CA ASN A 195 0.52 19.39 -11.90
C ASN A 195 -0.49 18.31 -12.23
N LEU A 196 -0.43 17.19 -11.53
CA LEU A 196 -1.40 16.11 -11.61
C LEU A 196 -1.64 15.53 -10.22
N VAL A 197 -2.84 14.98 -10.01
CA VAL A 197 -3.17 14.22 -8.80
C VAL A 197 -3.44 12.79 -9.23
N VAL A 198 -2.71 11.86 -8.65
CA VAL A 198 -2.79 10.43 -8.92
C VAL A 198 -3.24 9.66 -7.70
N GLU A 199 -4.00 8.59 -7.93
CA GLU A 199 -4.28 7.56 -6.94
C GLU A 199 -3.15 6.53 -6.96
N ASP A 200 -2.36 6.48 -5.89
CA ASP A 200 -1.08 5.73 -5.82
C ASP A 200 -1.25 4.22 -6.09
N GLU A 201 -2.42 3.65 -5.79
CA GLU A 201 -2.70 2.22 -6.02
C GLU A 201 -3.07 1.89 -7.48
N LYS A 202 -3.44 2.89 -8.28
CA LYS A 202 -3.97 2.68 -9.64
C LYS A 202 -3.07 3.23 -10.74
N VAL A 203 -2.38 4.34 -10.47
CA VAL A 203 -1.57 5.02 -11.47
C VAL A 203 -0.11 4.98 -11.02
N SER A 204 0.67 4.17 -11.72
CA SER A 204 2.13 4.20 -11.64
C SER A 204 2.64 5.44 -12.38
N ILE A 205 3.52 6.20 -11.73
CA ILE A 205 4.11 7.40 -12.31
C ILE A 205 5.12 7.05 -13.41
N GLY A 206 5.83 5.93 -13.27
CA GLY A 206 6.74 5.43 -14.32
C GLY A 206 5.99 5.16 -15.63
N ASP A 207 4.86 4.44 -15.55
CA ASP A 207 4.02 4.14 -16.71
C ASP A 207 3.42 5.40 -17.34
N LEU A 208 3.15 6.43 -16.52
CA LEU A 208 2.68 7.72 -17.02
C LEU A 208 3.81 8.49 -17.71
N GLU A 209 5.04 8.44 -17.18
CA GLU A 209 6.21 9.02 -17.84
C GLU A 209 6.51 8.36 -19.18
N GLU A 210 6.44 7.03 -19.26
CA GLU A 210 6.61 6.28 -20.49
C GLU A 210 5.56 6.66 -21.55
N GLU A 211 4.28 6.70 -21.18
CA GLU A 211 3.19 7.06 -22.10
C GLU A 211 3.29 8.52 -22.58
N ILE A 212 3.80 9.42 -21.75
CA ILE A 212 4.09 10.80 -22.19
C ILE A 212 5.30 10.84 -23.13
N GLN A 213 6.31 9.99 -22.91
CA GLN A 213 7.49 9.89 -23.77
C GLN A 213 7.18 9.26 -25.14
N GLU A 214 6.10 8.50 -25.28
CA GLU A 214 5.60 8.02 -26.59
C GLU A 214 5.19 9.17 -27.53
N LEU A 215 4.97 10.38 -27.00
CA LEU A 215 4.78 11.60 -27.80
C LEU A 215 6.13 12.11 -28.36
N GLU A 216 6.88 11.23 -29.02
CA GLU A 216 8.26 11.45 -29.52
C GLU A 216 8.38 12.69 -30.41
N ASP A 217 7.31 13.06 -31.11
CA ASP A 217 7.26 14.25 -31.98
C ASP A 217 7.42 15.56 -31.21
N TYR A 218 7.06 15.57 -29.91
CA TYR A 218 7.01 16.78 -29.09
C TYR A 218 7.88 16.69 -27.84
N VAL A 219 8.02 15.50 -27.25
CA VAL A 219 8.66 15.27 -25.95
C VAL A 219 10.05 14.68 -26.13
N GLN A 220 11.06 15.34 -25.56
CA GLN A 220 12.42 14.81 -25.47
C GLN A 220 12.59 13.94 -24.22
N SER A 221 12.10 14.44 -23.07
CA SER A 221 12.22 13.77 -21.78
C SER A 221 11.18 14.30 -20.79
N THR A 222 10.87 13.48 -19.79
CA THR A 222 10.01 13.83 -18.66
C THR A 222 10.78 13.68 -17.36
N ASP A 223 10.52 14.56 -16.40
CA ASP A 223 11.10 14.46 -15.06
C ASP A 223 10.06 14.80 -13.99
N VAL A 224 10.12 14.09 -12.85
CA VAL A 224 9.40 14.49 -11.64
C VAL A 224 10.11 15.69 -10.99
N ALA A 225 9.51 16.87 -11.08
CA ALA A 225 10.03 18.08 -10.43
C ALA A 225 9.74 18.09 -8.93
N ALA A 226 8.57 17.61 -8.53
CA ALA A 226 8.16 17.48 -7.13
C ALA A 226 7.07 16.43 -6.98
N MET A 227 7.05 15.77 -5.82
CA MET A 227 5.97 14.87 -5.42
C MET A 227 5.62 15.15 -3.96
N GLN A 228 4.33 15.25 -3.67
CA GLN A 228 3.81 15.40 -2.32
C GLN A 228 2.62 14.46 -2.12
N LYS A 229 2.66 13.65 -1.07
CA LYS A 229 1.51 12.85 -0.63
C LYS A 229 0.44 13.76 -0.02
N LEU A 230 -0.82 13.50 -0.37
CA LEU A 230 -2.01 14.15 0.22
C LEU A 230 -2.51 13.40 1.45
#